data_AF-D5MSP8-F1
#
_entry.id   AF-D5MSP8-F1
#
_cell.length_a   1.000
_cell.length_b   1.000
_cell.length_c   1.000
_cell.angle_alpha   90.00
_cell.angle_beta   90.00
_cell.angle_gamma   90.00
#
_symmetry.space_group_name_H-M   'P 1'
#
loop_
_entity.id
_entity.type
_entity.pdbx_description
1 polymer ?
#
loop_
_entity_poly.entity_id
_entity_poly.type
_entity_poly.pdbx_seq_one_letter_code
_entity_poly.pdbx_strand_id
1 'polypeptide(L)'
;MKDLADRLSLLRKNKNLEAKDVAERIGINENWYRDVESYHDEFTTNISIKQAVELTKILETSVLALLSENNKNSKANNINPKEIIEGIKQFQEKSKISLEELENKIGWEIEPIYNDPNLIWERPIVFLQDTASVVGTNWEHYIK
;
A
#
# COMPACT_ATOMS: atom_id res chain seq x y z
N MET A 1 1.37 -19.37 10.72
CA MET A 1 1.75 -18.20 9.90
C MET A 1 1.81 -17.02 10.83
N LYS A 2 2.87 -16.20 10.79
CA LYS A 2 2.86 -14.94 11.57
C LYS A 2 2.07 -13.92 10.77
N ASP A 3 1.06 -13.37 11.40
CA ASP A 3 0.20 -12.35 10.84
C ASP A 3 1.06 -11.10 10.45
N LEU A 4 0.66 -10.33 9.45
CA LEU A 4 1.26 -9.03 9.10
C LEU A 4 1.36 -8.13 10.33
N ALA A 5 0.31 -8.10 11.14
CA ALA A 5 0.26 -7.39 12.43
C ALA A 5 1.37 -7.85 13.38
N ASP A 6 1.57 -9.17 13.53
CA ASP A 6 2.67 -9.74 14.34
C ASP A 6 4.04 -9.32 13.82
N ARG A 7 4.22 -9.29 12.48
CA ARG A 7 5.50 -8.90 11.86
C ARG A 7 5.81 -7.43 12.13
N LEU A 8 4.84 -6.54 11.99
CA LEU A 8 4.98 -5.13 12.33
C LEU A 8 5.36 -4.93 13.79
N SER A 9 4.59 -5.54 14.71
CA SER A 9 4.85 -5.43 16.14
C SER A 9 6.23 -5.95 16.53
N LEU A 10 6.66 -7.07 15.93
CA LEU A 10 7.98 -7.65 16.17
C LEU A 10 9.11 -6.75 15.64
N LEU A 11 8.97 -6.21 14.44
CA LEU A 11 9.97 -5.31 13.85
C LEU A 11 10.15 -4.05 14.70
N ARG A 12 9.06 -3.44 15.15
CA ARG A 12 9.10 -2.27 16.03
C ARG A 12 9.79 -2.61 17.35
N LYS A 13 9.38 -3.71 18.01
CA LYS A 13 9.97 -4.15 19.29
C LYS A 13 11.45 -4.47 19.17
N ASN A 14 11.89 -5.11 18.10
CA ASN A 14 13.31 -5.40 17.86
C ASN A 14 14.17 -4.13 17.70
N LYS A 15 13.55 -3.01 17.31
CA LYS A 15 14.19 -1.70 17.22
C LYS A 15 14.06 -0.87 18.50
N ASN A 16 13.44 -1.41 19.55
CA ASN A 16 13.15 -0.70 20.80
C ASN A 16 12.40 0.62 20.57
N LEU A 17 11.46 0.63 19.62
CA LEU A 17 10.65 1.80 19.32
C LEU A 17 9.30 1.73 20.05
N GLU A 18 8.85 2.85 20.61
CA GLU A 18 7.51 2.96 21.19
C GLU A 18 6.45 3.13 20.10
N ALA A 19 5.26 2.57 20.33
CA ALA A 19 4.14 2.67 19.39
C ALA A 19 3.76 4.14 19.09
N LYS A 20 3.79 4.98 20.14
CA LYS A 20 3.52 6.41 20.05
C LYS A 20 4.49 7.13 19.11
N ASP A 21 5.79 6.86 19.24
CA ASP A 21 6.82 7.53 18.44
C ASP A 21 6.70 7.16 16.96
N VAL A 22 6.37 5.90 16.67
CA VAL A 22 6.14 5.46 15.29
C VAL A 22 4.87 6.10 14.71
N ALA A 23 3.78 6.11 15.48
CA ALA A 23 2.52 6.72 15.09
C ALA A 23 2.69 8.21 14.73
N GLU A 24 3.37 8.97 15.58
CA GLU A 24 3.65 10.39 15.37
C GLU A 24 4.44 10.62 14.07
N ARG A 25 5.46 9.80 13.82
CA ARG A 25 6.30 9.93 12.61
C ARG A 25 5.56 9.63 11.31
N ILE A 26 4.53 8.78 11.33
CA ILE A 26 3.70 8.50 10.15
C ILE A 26 2.40 9.32 10.14
N GLY A 27 2.24 10.25 11.08
CA GLY A 27 1.12 11.18 11.11
C GLY A 27 -0.22 10.57 11.51
N ILE A 28 -0.22 9.52 12.34
CA ILE A 28 -1.43 8.93 12.93
C ILE A 28 -1.38 8.98 14.46
N ASN A 29 -2.51 8.75 15.11
CA ASN A 29 -2.55 8.65 16.57
C ASN A 29 -2.10 7.26 17.05
N GLU A 30 -1.67 7.17 18.32
CA GLU A 30 -1.17 5.93 18.89
C GLU A 30 -2.19 4.79 18.88
N ASN A 31 -3.47 5.07 19.16
CA ASN A 31 -4.51 4.03 19.18
C ASN A 31 -4.67 3.39 17.80
N TRP A 32 -4.69 4.21 16.75
CA TRP A 32 -4.77 3.72 15.38
C TRP A 32 -3.54 2.90 14.99
N TYR A 33 -2.33 3.31 15.41
CA TYR A 33 -1.15 2.49 15.19
C TYR A 33 -1.20 1.15 15.95
N ARG A 34 -1.80 1.12 17.14
CA ARG A 34 -2.01 -0.13 17.88
C ARG A 34 -3.01 -1.05 17.18
N ASP A 35 -4.03 -0.49 16.53
CA ASP A 35 -4.96 -1.28 15.70
C ASP A 35 -4.22 -1.92 14.52
N VAL A 36 -3.34 -1.16 13.85
CA VAL A 36 -2.46 -1.67 12.79
C VAL A 36 -1.55 -2.82 13.25
N GLU A 37 -1.13 -2.83 14.50
CA GLU A 37 -0.37 -3.95 15.09
C GLU A 37 -1.23 -5.08 15.68
N SER A 38 -2.55 -4.91 15.71
CA SER A 38 -3.48 -5.85 16.36
C SER A 38 -4.38 -6.58 15.37
N TYR A 39 -4.60 -6.02 14.18
CA TYR A 39 -5.51 -6.56 13.18
C TYR A 39 -4.80 -6.73 11.81
N HIS A 40 -5.08 -7.85 11.15
CA HIS A 40 -4.39 -8.27 9.93
C HIS A 40 -4.49 -7.27 8.77
N ASP A 41 -5.66 -6.67 8.60
CA ASP A 41 -6.07 -5.90 7.43
C ASP A 41 -5.85 -4.40 7.58
N GLU A 42 -5.83 -3.87 8.80
CA GLU A 42 -5.65 -2.45 9.13
C GLU A 42 -4.48 -1.79 8.39
N PHE A 43 -3.33 -2.47 8.30
CA PHE A 43 -2.20 -1.93 7.54
C PHE A 43 -2.51 -1.76 6.05
N THR A 44 -3.27 -2.68 5.45
CA THR A 44 -3.57 -2.63 4.02
C THR A 44 -4.75 -1.73 3.67
N THR A 45 -5.73 -1.60 4.57
CA THR A 45 -6.99 -0.87 4.34
C THR A 45 -6.94 0.58 4.79
N ASN A 46 -6.18 0.87 5.86
CA ASN A 46 -6.24 2.17 6.54
C ASN A 46 -4.94 2.98 6.46
N ILE A 47 -3.81 2.35 6.14
CA ILE A 47 -2.53 3.07 5.96
C ILE A 47 -2.33 3.40 4.49
N SER A 48 -2.14 4.69 4.20
CA SER A 48 -1.82 5.15 2.86
C SER A 48 -0.47 4.60 2.38
N ILE A 49 -0.28 4.49 1.08
CA ILE A 49 0.99 4.03 0.48
C ILE A 49 2.17 4.88 0.95
N LYS A 50 1.98 6.20 1.07
CA LYS A 50 2.98 7.11 1.63
C LYS A 50 3.33 6.77 3.07
N GLN A 51 2.33 6.59 3.93
CA GLN A 51 2.55 6.22 5.33
C GLN A 51 3.19 4.84 5.45
N ALA A 52 2.83 3.88 4.59
CA ALA A 52 3.45 2.56 4.54
C ALA A 52 4.94 2.64 4.16
N VAL A 53 5.28 3.49 3.18
CA VAL A 53 6.67 3.76 2.80
C VAL A 53 7.44 4.43 3.94
N GLU A 54 6.86 5.40 4.64
CA GLU A 54 7.51 6.00 5.81
C GLU A 54 7.67 5.01 6.96
N LEU A 55 6.65 4.21 7.26
CA LEU A 55 6.73 3.18 8.30
C LEU A 55 7.85 2.18 8.00
N THR A 56 7.95 1.73 6.75
CA THR A 56 8.97 0.75 6.36
C THR A 56 10.37 1.32 6.41
N LYS A 57 10.57 2.63 6.18
CA LYS A 57 11.85 3.31 6.44
C LYS A 57 12.20 3.29 7.93
N ILE A 58 11.25 3.57 8.81
CA ILE A 58 11.44 3.52 10.28
C ILE A 58 11.84 2.11 10.72
N LEU A 59 11.19 1.11 10.14
CA LEU A 59 11.40 -0.30 10.44
C LEU A 59 12.56 -0.93 9.66
N GLU A 60 13.26 -0.17 8.81
CA GLU A 60 14.34 -0.63 7.93
C GLU A 60 13.98 -1.88 7.11
N THR A 61 12.80 -1.86 6.52
CA THR A 61 12.23 -2.91 5.67
C THR A 61 11.63 -2.29 4.41
N SER A 62 10.92 -3.07 3.60
CA SER A 62 10.10 -2.57 2.49
C SER A 62 8.62 -2.96 2.68
N VAL A 63 7.73 -2.27 1.97
CA VAL A 63 6.30 -2.60 1.92
C VAL A 63 6.13 -4.02 1.40
N LEU A 64 6.88 -4.41 0.37
CA LEU A 64 6.84 -5.76 -0.18
C LEU A 64 7.32 -6.82 0.83
N ALA A 65 8.40 -6.56 1.57
CA ALA A 65 8.89 -7.49 2.60
C ALA A 65 7.93 -7.64 3.78
N LEU A 66 7.15 -6.60 4.11
CA LEU A 66 6.09 -6.70 5.12
C LEU A 66 4.92 -7.56 4.63
N LEU A 67 4.49 -7.37 3.39
CA LEU A 67 3.30 -8.01 2.84
C LEU A 67 3.56 -9.44 2.34
N SER A 68 4.77 -9.73 1.86
CA SER A 68 5.14 -10.99 1.21
C SER A 68 6.28 -11.68 1.96
N GLU A 69 5.99 -12.84 2.58
CA GLU A 69 7.00 -13.61 3.32
C GLU A 69 8.17 -14.11 2.43
N ASN A 70 7.96 -14.14 1.12
CA ASN A 70 8.94 -14.59 0.13
C ASN A 70 9.97 -13.50 -0.24
N ASN A 71 9.72 -12.23 0.11
CA ASN A 71 10.53 -11.07 -0.32
C ASN A 71 11.25 -10.35 0.83
N LYS A 72 11.68 -11.10 1.85
CA LYS A 72 12.35 -10.56 3.07
C LYS A 72 13.59 -9.69 2.82
N ASN A 73 14.19 -9.78 1.63
CA ASN A 73 15.42 -9.05 1.29
C ASN A 73 15.18 -7.77 0.47
N SER A 74 13.95 -7.43 0.08
CA SER A 74 13.71 -6.14 -0.58
C SER A 74 13.85 -5.02 0.45
N LYS A 75 14.73 -4.07 0.16
CA LYS A 75 15.02 -2.89 1.00
C LYS A 75 14.57 -1.57 0.34
N ALA A 76 14.12 -1.63 -0.91
CA ALA A 76 13.68 -0.45 -1.63
C ALA A 76 12.15 -0.50 -1.78
N ASN A 77 11.55 0.68 -1.72
CA ASN A 77 10.18 0.88 -2.19
C ASN A 77 10.29 1.70 -3.48
N ASN A 78 10.18 1.05 -4.63
CA ASN A 78 10.12 1.71 -5.93
C ASN A 78 8.67 1.66 -6.43
N ILE A 79 7.93 2.70 -6.06
CA ILE A 79 6.56 2.92 -6.51
C ILE A 79 6.58 4.11 -7.46
N ASN A 80 6.17 3.88 -8.71
CA ASN A 80 6.04 4.92 -9.71
C ASN A 80 4.55 5.13 -10.05
N PRO A 81 3.91 6.18 -9.50
CA PRO A 81 2.49 6.42 -9.74
C PRO A 81 2.13 6.61 -11.22
N LYS A 82 3.05 7.13 -12.04
CA LYS A 82 2.82 7.30 -13.47
C LYS A 82 2.69 5.95 -14.18
N GLU A 83 3.60 5.02 -13.88
CA GLU A 83 3.56 3.66 -14.46
C GLU A 83 2.27 2.93 -14.07
N ILE A 84 1.81 3.09 -12.83
CA ILE A 84 0.54 2.51 -12.37
C ILE A 84 -0.63 3.07 -13.20
N ILE A 85 -0.73 4.39 -13.33
CA ILE A 85 -1.81 5.04 -14.06
C ILE A 85 -1.76 4.74 -15.56
N GLU A 86 -0.57 4.67 -16.14
CA GLU A 86 -0.40 4.25 -17.53
C GLU A 86 -0.88 2.80 -17.74
N GLY A 87 -0.59 1.89 -16.80
CA GLY A 87 -1.11 0.52 -16.83
C GLY A 87 -2.64 0.46 -16.80
N ILE A 88 -3.26 1.25 -15.93
CA ILE A 88 -4.73 1.34 -15.80
C ILE A 88 -5.34 1.91 -17.09
N LYS A 89 -4.78 2.99 -17.64
CA LYS A 89 -5.23 3.60 -18.90
C LYS A 89 -5.11 2.63 -20.08
N GLN A 90 -4.00 1.92 -20.19
CA GLN A 90 -3.81 0.89 -21.24
C GLN A 90 -4.82 -0.25 -21.12
N PHE A 91 -5.17 -0.67 -19.91
CA PHE A 91 -6.21 -1.67 -19.70
C PHE A 91 -7.58 -1.14 -20.15
N GLN A 92 -7.96 0.07 -19.74
CA GLN A 92 -9.20 0.71 -20.14
C GLN A 92 -9.37 0.76 -21.67
N GLU A 93 -8.32 1.21 -22.37
CA GLU A 93 -8.30 1.31 -23.84
C GLU A 93 -8.45 -0.07 -24.51
N LYS A 94 -7.70 -1.08 -24.03
CA LYS A 94 -7.76 -2.45 -24.57
C LYS A 94 -9.10 -3.11 -24.33
N SER A 95 -9.69 -2.90 -23.16
CA SER A 95 -10.99 -3.44 -22.77
C SER A 95 -12.17 -2.69 -23.37
N LYS A 96 -11.93 -1.51 -23.97
CA LYS A 96 -12.95 -0.65 -24.59
C LYS A 96 -14.12 -0.32 -23.64
N ILE A 97 -13.80 -0.06 -22.38
CA ILE A 97 -14.78 0.30 -21.34
C ILE A 97 -14.65 1.78 -20.98
N SER A 98 -15.73 2.38 -20.50
CA SER A 98 -15.71 3.74 -19.99
C SER A 98 -14.91 3.84 -18.67
N LEU A 99 -14.58 5.06 -18.26
CA LEU A 99 -13.93 5.29 -16.96
C LEU A 99 -14.84 4.84 -15.81
N GLU A 100 -16.12 5.20 -15.87
CA GLU A 100 -17.14 4.82 -14.89
C GLU A 100 -17.30 3.29 -14.80
N GLU A 101 -17.29 2.57 -15.92
CA GLU A 101 -17.33 1.10 -15.92
C GLU A 101 -16.09 0.48 -15.26
N LEU A 102 -14.93 1.09 -15.46
CA LEU A 102 -13.68 0.65 -14.84
C LEU A 102 -13.68 0.93 -13.33
N GLU A 103 -14.09 2.12 -12.91
CA GLU A 103 -14.22 2.51 -11.49
C GLU A 103 -15.18 1.57 -10.75
N ASN A 104 -16.34 1.25 -11.36
CA ASN A 104 -17.29 0.30 -10.81
C ASN A 104 -16.70 -1.12 -10.65
N LYS A 105 -15.84 -1.55 -11.57
CA LYS A 105 -15.16 -2.85 -11.47
C LYS A 105 -14.08 -2.86 -10.38
N ILE A 106 -13.32 -1.77 -10.28
CA ILE A 106 -12.24 -1.61 -9.31
C ILE A 106 -12.81 -1.39 -7.90
N GLY A 107 -13.97 -0.74 -7.79
CA GLY A 107 -14.56 -0.31 -6.52
C GLY A 107 -14.00 1.01 -5.98
N TRP A 108 -13.28 1.77 -6.82
CA TRP A 108 -12.63 3.02 -6.43
C TRP A 108 -12.84 4.11 -7.48
N GLU A 109 -12.96 5.35 -7.02
CA GLU A 109 -12.87 6.53 -7.87
C GLU A 109 -11.40 6.80 -8.25
N ILE A 110 -11.12 6.75 -9.55
CA ILE A 110 -9.77 6.87 -10.12
C ILE A 110 -9.61 8.10 -11.02
N GLU A 111 -10.70 8.78 -11.40
CA GLU A 111 -10.67 10.04 -12.16
C GLU A 111 -9.70 11.08 -11.56
N PRO A 112 -9.70 11.36 -10.23
CA PRO A 112 -8.75 12.32 -9.67
C PRO A 112 -7.29 11.92 -9.93
N ILE A 113 -7.02 10.61 -9.87
CA ILE A 113 -5.69 10.04 -10.03
C ILE A 113 -5.24 10.05 -11.51
N TYR A 114 -6.19 10.01 -12.45
CA TYR A 114 -5.90 10.19 -13.88
C TYR A 114 -5.35 11.58 -14.18
N ASN A 115 -5.82 12.59 -13.44
CA ASN A 115 -5.45 13.99 -13.58
C ASN A 115 -4.18 14.30 -12.78
N ASP A 116 -4.02 13.71 -11.60
CA ASP A 116 -2.80 13.77 -10.81
C ASP A 116 -2.40 12.39 -10.28
N PRO A 117 -1.47 11.69 -10.97
CA PRO A 117 -1.00 10.38 -10.54
C PRO A 117 -0.42 10.37 -9.11
N ASN A 118 0.06 11.51 -8.59
CA ASN A 118 0.61 11.54 -7.23
C ASN A 118 -0.44 11.28 -6.15
N LEU A 119 -1.73 11.42 -6.45
CA LEU A 119 -2.81 11.08 -5.52
C LEU A 119 -2.84 9.59 -5.17
N ILE A 120 -2.14 8.72 -5.92
CA ILE A 120 -1.90 7.32 -5.50
C ILE A 120 -1.27 7.26 -4.12
N TRP A 121 -0.34 8.16 -3.79
CA TRP A 121 0.38 8.12 -2.51
C TRP A 121 -0.54 8.21 -1.29
N GLU A 122 -1.69 8.83 -1.45
CA GLU A 122 -2.69 9.05 -0.40
C GLU A 122 -3.75 7.93 -0.37
N ARG A 123 -3.68 6.94 -1.28
CA ARG A 123 -4.56 5.76 -1.28
C ARG A 123 -3.99 4.65 -0.39
N PRO A 124 -4.84 3.80 0.21
CA PRO A 124 -4.39 2.64 0.96
C PRO A 124 -3.80 1.56 0.03
N ILE A 125 -3.06 0.59 0.57
CA ILE A 125 -2.45 -0.49 -0.23
C ILE A 125 -3.52 -1.34 -0.93
N VAL A 126 -4.68 -1.55 -0.30
CA VAL A 126 -5.79 -2.32 -0.87
C VAL A 126 -6.27 -1.74 -2.21
N PHE A 127 -6.16 -0.42 -2.44
CA PHE A 127 -6.42 0.19 -3.75
C PHE A 127 -5.58 -0.45 -4.87
N LEU A 128 -4.28 -0.70 -4.62
CA LEU A 128 -3.41 -1.34 -5.60
C LEU A 128 -3.77 -2.81 -5.80
N GLN A 129 -4.20 -3.50 -4.73
CA GLN A 129 -4.61 -4.90 -4.79
C GLN A 129 -5.88 -5.06 -5.63
N ASP A 130 -6.91 -4.24 -5.34
CA ASP A 130 -8.18 -4.22 -6.06
C ASP A 130 -7.97 -3.85 -7.52
N THR A 131 -7.21 -2.78 -7.78
CA THR A 131 -6.86 -2.37 -9.15
C THR A 131 -6.15 -3.48 -9.90
N ALA A 132 -5.12 -4.07 -9.31
CA ALA A 132 -4.34 -5.14 -9.93
C ALA A 132 -5.19 -6.37 -10.28
N SER A 133 -6.15 -6.72 -9.41
CA SER A 133 -7.07 -7.83 -9.62
C SER A 133 -7.95 -7.63 -10.86
N VAL A 134 -8.38 -6.40 -11.13
CA VAL A 134 -9.20 -6.05 -12.30
C VAL A 134 -8.37 -5.96 -13.57
N VAL A 135 -7.20 -5.31 -13.50
CA VAL A 135 -6.35 -5.12 -14.69
C VAL A 135 -5.53 -6.36 -15.06
N GLY A 136 -5.61 -7.43 -14.25
CA GLY A 136 -4.91 -8.70 -14.48
C GLY A 136 -3.39 -8.60 -14.30
N THR A 137 -2.93 -7.77 -13.37
CA THR A 137 -1.49 -7.60 -13.06
C THR A 137 -1.19 -8.07 -11.64
N ASN A 138 0.07 -8.35 -11.33
CA ASN A 138 0.48 -8.55 -9.93
C ASN A 138 0.75 -7.16 -9.31
N TRP A 139 0.05 -6.79 -8.24
CA TRP A 139 0.24 -5.51 -7.56
C TRP A 139 1.67 -5.32 -7.04
N GLU A 140 2.36 -6.42 -6.69
CA GLU A 140 3.77 -6.39 -6.29
C GLU A 140 4.68 -5.83 -7.40
N HIS A 141 4.25 -5.88 -8.67
CA HIS A 141 4.98 -5.27 -9.78
C HIS A 141 5.13 -3.75 -9.60
N TYR A 142 4.19 -3.11 -8.92
CA TYR A 142 4.17 -1.66 -8.69
C TYR A 142 4.95 -1.25 -7.44
N ILE A 143 5.43 -2.21 -6.64
CA ILE A 143 6.16 -1.98 -5.40
C ILE A 143 7.42 -2.85 -5.42
N LYS A 144 8.48 -2.38 -6.08
CA LYS A 144 9.75 -3.13 -6.24
C LYS A 144 10.84 -2.69 -5.28
#